data_AF-A0A9X3CK10-F1
#
_entry.id   AF-A0A9X3CK10-F1
#
_cell.length_a   1.000
_cell.length_b   1.000
_cell.length_c   1.000
_cell.angle_alpha   90.00
_cell.angle_beta   90.00
_cell.angle_gamma   90.00
#
_symmetry.space_group_name_H-M   'P 1'
#
loop_
_entity.id
_entity.type
_entity.pdbx_description
1 polymer ?
#
loop_
_entity_poly.entity_id
_entity_poly.type
_entity_poly.pdbx_seq_one_letter_code
_entity_poly.pdbx_strand_id
1 'polypeptide(L)' 'MKKMSKSYRMQIIKEVAEKKVREQCDDPMARYINSLLDQNPERDNIVEFKQEFTGNYFDENAGGWVSKTWRSK' A
#
# COMPACT_ATOMS: atom_id res chain seq x y z
N MET A 1 18.04 30.67 9.25
CA MET A 1 17.15 29.51 9.02
C MET A 1 17.24 29.10 7.54
N LYS A 2 17.69 27.87 7.23
CA LYS A 2 17.79 27.41 5.83
C LYS A 2 16.39 27.47 5.19
N LYS A 3 16.25 28.14 4.04
CA LYS A 3 14.97 28.17 3.30
C LYS A 3 14.67 26.75 2.85
N MET A 4 13.60 26.15 3.38
CA MET A 4 13.08 24.88 2.88
C MET A 4 12.79 25.00 1.38
N SER A 5 13.21 24.01 0.60
CA SER A 5 12.98 23.96 -0.84
C SER A 5 11.49 23.95 -1.16
N LYS A 6 11.10 24.47 -2.33
CA LYS A 6 9.70 24.48 -2.77
C LYS A 6 9.10 23.06 -2.77
N SER A 7 9.85 22.08 -3.25
CA SER A 7 9.44 20.67 -3.29
C SER A 7 9.21 20.11 -1.89
N TYR A 8 10.13 20.38 -0.94
CA TYR A 8 9.97 19.91 0.44
C TYR A 8 8.73 20.52 1.10
N ARG A 9 8.47 21.82 0.92
CA ARG A 9 7.24 22.45 1.43
C ARG A 9 5.98 21.80 0.85
N MET A 10 6.01 21.44 -0.44
CA MET A 10 4.85 20.81 -1.08
C MET A 10 4.61 19.39 -0.59
N GLN A 11 5.67 18.63 -0.33
CA GLN A 11 5.56 17.32 0.29
C GLN A 11 4.91 17.40 1.68
N ILE A 12 5.37 18.33 2.52
CA ILE A 12 4.79 18.54 3.86
C ILE A 12 3.32 18.96 3.76
N ILE A 13 2.98 19.87 2.84
CA ILE A 13 1.59 20.30 2.63
C ILE A 13 0.71 19.12 2.20
N LYS A 14 1.19 18.29 1.27
CA LYS A 14 0.49 17.09 0.81
C LYS A 14 0.23 16.13 1.98
N GLU A 15 1.26 15.81 2.74
CA GLU A 15 1.17 14.89 3.87
C GLU A 15 0.16 15.36 4.93
N VAL A 16 0.17 16.66 5.25
CA VAL A 16 -0.79 17.25 6.20
C VAL A 16 -2.22 17.25 5.65
N ALA A 17 -2.40 17.53 4.36
CA ALA A 17 -3.72 17.49 3.73
C ALA A 17 -4.30 16.07 3.73
N GLU A 18 -3.50 15.08 3.34
CA GLU A 18 -3.90 13.66 3.36
C GLU A 18 -4.26 13.20 4.76
N LYS A 19 -3.47 13.58 5.78
CA LYS A 19 -3.78 13.26 7.18
C LYS A 19 -5.13 13.84 7.62
N LYS A 20 -5.43 15.10 7.30
CA LYS A 20 -6.71 15.73 7.67
C LYS A 20 -7.92 15.07 7.01
N VAL A 21 -7.79 14.67 5.75
CA VAL A 21 -8.86 13.94 5.04
C VAL A 21 -9.13 12.60 5.71
N ARG A 22 -8.08 11.88 6.13
CA ARG A 22 -8.24 10.60 6.88
C ARG A 22 -8.88 10.80 8.25
N GLU A 23 -8.53 11.88 8.96
CA GLU A 23 -9.11 12.22 10.28
C GLU A 23 -10.59 12.61 10.19
N GLN A 24 -11.00 13.24 9.09
CA GLN A 24 -12.40 13.61 8.83
C GLN A 24 -13.26 12.43 8.30
N CYS A 25 -12.66 11.26 8.12
CA CYS A 25 -13.38 10.07 7.68
C CYS A 25 -14.15 9.46 8.87
N ASP A 26 -15.47 9.60 8.86
CA ASP A 26 -16.35 9.08 9.90
C ASP A 26 -16.66 7.58 9.76
N ASP A 27 -16.19 6.93 8.69
CA ASP A 27 -16.38 5.50 8.49
C ASP A 27 -15.46 4.69 9.44
N PRO A 28 -16.03 3.83 10.31
CA PRO A 28 -15.24 3.10 11.30
C PRO A 28 -14.28 2.09 10.68
N MET A 29 -14.63 1.52 9.52
CA MET A 29 -13.78 0.56 8.82
C MET A 29 -12.57 1.25 8.17
N ALA A 30 -12.79 2.40 7.53
CA ALA A 30 -11.73 3.22 6.95
C ALA A 30 -10.75 3.72 8.02
N ARG A 31 -11.24 4.13 9.19
CA ARG A 31 -10.38 4.48 10.33
C ARG A 31 -9.55 3.29 10.80
N TYR A 32 -10.16 2.11 10.89
CA TYR A 32 -9.44 0.89 11.27
C TYR A 32 -8.36 0.54 10.25
N ILE A 33 -8.66 0.54 8.95
CA ILE A 33 -7.69 0.30 7.88
C ILE A 33 -6.54 1.31 7.93
N ASN A 34 -6.85 2.60 8.07
CA ASN A 34 -5.83 3.65 8.22
C ASN A 34 -4.93 3.39 9.42
N SER A 35 -5.48 2.94 10.55
CA SER A 35 -4.69 2.59 11.73
C SER A 35 -3.75 1.40 11.48
N LEU A 36 -4.15 0.43 10.65
CA LEU A 36 -3.32 -0.71 10.28
C LEU A 36 -2.16 -0.30 9.36
N LEU A 37 -2.43 0.63 8.44
CA LEU A 37 -1.42 1.19 7.54
C LEU A 37 -0.38 2.01 8.29
N ASP A 38 -0.82 2.91 9.18
CA ASP A 38 0.07 3.74 9.99
C ASP A 38 0.94 2.90 10.95
N GLN A 39 0.49 1.71 11.38
CA GLN A 39 1.26 0.79 12.22
C GLN A 39 2.39 0.05 11.46
N ASN A 40 2.30 -0.07 10.14
CA ASN A 40 3.26 -0.86 9.34
C ASN A 40 3.67 -0.14 8.04
N PRO A 41 4.35 1.03 8.12
CA PRO A 41 4.74 1.78 6.93
C PRO A 41 5.70 1.02 6.02
N GLU A 42 6.43 0.03 6.55
CA GLU A 42 7.38 -0.79 5.78
C GLU A 42 6.72 -1.93 4.98
N ARG A 43 5.44 -2.25 5.21
CA ARG A 43 4.75 -3.31 4.45
C ARG A 43 4.49 -2.92 3.00
N ASP A 44 4.36 -1.63 2.72
CA ASP A 44 4.18 -1.13 1.34
C ASP A 44 5.46 -1.29 0.50
N ASN A 45 6.63 -1.41 1.14
CA ASN A 45 7.90 -1.70 0.48
C ASN A 45 8.17 -3.20 0.30
N ILE A 46 7.31 -4.06 0.85
CA ILE A 46 7.34 -5.49 0.54
C ILE A 46 6.65 -5.63 -0.81
N VAL A 47 7.41 -5.34 -1.88
CA VAL A 47 7.17 -6.03 -3.15
C VAL A 47 7.18 -7.50 -2.77
N GLU A 48 6.02 -8.18 -2.83
CA GLU A 48 5.91 -9.61 -2.56
C GLU A 48 6.93 -10.33 -3.44
N PHE A 49 8.14 -10.53 -2.91
CA PHE A 49 9.29 -11.07 -3.63
C PHE A 49 9.02 -12.51 -4.12
N LYS A 50 7.89 -13.06 -3.68
CA LYS A 50 7.21 -14.20 -4.25
C LYS A 50 5.71 -13.93 -4.12
N GLN A 51 5.03 -13.55 -5.20
CA GLN A 51 3.56 -13.55 -5.30
C GLN A 51 3.07 -15.01 -5.28
N GLU A 52 3.43 -15.74 -4.23
CA GLU A 52 3.03 -17.12 -4.01
C GLU A 52 2.11 -17.14 -2.80
N PHE A 53 0.82 -17.28 -3.06
CA PHE A 53 -0.20 -17.38 -2.02
C PHE A 53 -0.81 -18.77 -2.04
N THR A 54 -0.53 -19.57 -1.01
CA THR A 54 -1.19 -20.87 -0.76
C THR A 54 -1.22 -21.79 -2.00
N GLY A 55 -0.06 -21.96 -2.65
CA GLY A 55 0.05 -22.81 -3.83
C GLY A 55 -0.46 -22.19 -5.15
N ASN A 56 -0.81 -20.90 -5.16
CA ASN A 56 -1.06 -20.12 -6.37
C ASN A 56 0.09 -19.14 -6.61
N TYR A 57 0.32 -18.78 -7.86
CA TYR A 57 1.27 -17.75 -8.25
C TYR A 57 0.63 -16.77 -9.22
N PHE A 58 1.00 -15.49 -9.17
CA PHE A 58 0.56 -14.55 -10.19
C PHE A 58 1.35 -14.79 -11.49
N ASP A 59 0.63 -15.09 -12.58
CA ASP A 59 1.17 -15.31 -13.91
C ASP A 59 0.82 -14.09 -14.76
N GLU A 60 1.78 -13.20 -14.99
CA GLU A 60 1.59 -11.98 -15.77
C GLU A 60 1.13 -12.27 -17.21
N ASN A 61 1.56 -13.40 -17.78
CA ASN A 61 1.15 -13.83 -19.12
C ASN A 61 -0.29 -14.35 -19.16
N ALA A 62 -0.78 -14.95 -18.06
CA ALA A 62 -2.20 -15.28 -17.91
C ALA A 62 -3.07 -14.09 -17.46
N GLY A 63 -2.44 -12.98 -17.05
CA GLY A 63 -3.11 -11.81 -16.51
C GLY A 63 -3.77 -12.04 -15.16
N GLY A 64 -3.31 -13.03 -14.37
CA GLY A 64 -4.00 -13.40 -13.14
C GLY A 64 -3.30 -14.45 -12.28
N TRP A 65 -3.94 -14.82 -11.17
CA TRP A 65 -3.46 -15.86 -10.27
C TRP A 65 -3.74 -17.26 -10.84
N VAL A 66 -2.69 -18.08 -10.94
CA VAL A 66 -2.73 -19.45 -11.45
C VAL A 66 -2.34 -20.42 -10.35
N SER A 67 -3.09 -21.51 -10.22
CA SER A 67 -2.76 -22.59 -9.29
C SER A 67 -1.55 -23.39 -9.79
N LYS A 68 -0.62 -23.74 -8.88
CA LYS A 68 0.48 -24.67 -9.17
C LYS A 68 -0.04 -26.06 -9.59
N THR A 69 -1.26 -26.44 -9.20
CA THR A 69 -1.90 -27.70 -9.63
C THR A 69 -2.44 -27.66 -11.06
N TRP A 70 -2.60 -26.48 -11.67
CA TRP A 70 -3.08 -26.35 -13.05
C TRP A 70 -2.13 -27.00 -14.06
N ARG A 71 -0.82 -26.96 -13.79
CA ARG A 71 0.22 -27.55 -14.65
C ARG A 71 0.50 -29.02 -14.37
N SER A 72 -0.08 -29.61 -13.31
CA SER A 72 0.01 -31.05 -13.04
C SER A 72 -1.10 -31.78 -13.78
N LYS A 73 -0.84 -32.16 -15.03
CA LYS A 73 -1.52 -33.23 -15.74
C LYS A 73 -0.50 -34.16 -16.35
#